data_AF-A0A844FVB2-F1
#
_entry.id   AF-A0A844FVB2-F1
#
_cell.length_a   1.000
_cell.length_b   1.000
_cell.length_c   1.000
_cell.angle_alpha   90.00
_cell.angle_beta   90.00
_cell.angle_gamma   90.00
#
_symmetry.space_group_name_H-M   'P 1'
#
loop_
_entity.id
_entity.type
_entity.pdbx_description
1 polymer ?
#
loop_
_entity_poly.entity_id
_entity_poly.type
_entity_poly.pdbx_seq_one_letter_code
_entity_poly.pdbx_strand_id
1 'polypeptide(L)'
;MSYDSSTVEEKYKRCQQAVELLKIQTNNDTDALAEVFHALSDCQSFGADEWNVSQLRLAIIETDAKLAYNKETGEFNPNEKVIALFD
;
A
#
# COMPACT_ATOMS: atom_id res chain seq x y z
N MET A 1 -14.71 -9.67 12.08
CA MET A 1 -13.65 -8.71 11.69
C MET A 1 -12.95 -8.28 12.97
N SER A 2 -11.75 -8.77 13.23
CA SER A 2 -10.90 -8.28 14.32
C SER A 2 -10.44 -6.88 13.98
N TYR A 3 -10.60 -5.95 14.93
CA TYR A 3 -10.05 -4.61 14.80
C TYR A 3 -8.53 -4.70 14.91
N ASP A 4 -7.78 -4.14 13.96
CA ASP A 4 -6.31 -4.08 14.05
C ASP A 4 -5.94 -3.19 15.24
N SER A 5 -5.56 -3.83 16.35
CA SER A 5 -5.22 -3.19 17.61
C SER A 5 -3.77 -2.71 17.69
N SER A 6 -3.00 -2.86 16.61
CA SER A 6 -1.65 -2.32 16.56
C SER A 6 -1.63 -0.81 16.69
N THR A 7 -0.49 -0.32 17.17
CA THR A 7 -0.19 1.11 17.21
C THR A 7 -0.12 1.70 15.79
N VAL A 8 -0.32 3.02 15.69
CA VAL A 8 -0.14 3.76 14.42
C VAL A 8 1.25 3.53 13.83
N GLU A 9 2.29 3.47 14.67
CA GLU A 9 3.66 3.25 14.23
C GLU A 9 3.84 1.86 13.57
N GLU A 10 3.26 0.81 14.14
CA GLU A 10 3.29 -0.53 13.57
C GLU A 10 2.50 -0.62 12.26
N LYS A 11 1.34 0.02 12.19
CA LYS A 11 0.56 0.13 10.94
C LYS A 11 1.36 0.87 9.87
N TYR A 12 2.05 1.95 10.24
CA TYR A 12 2.89 2.71 9.34
C TYR A 12 4.10 1.89 8.84
N LYS A 13 4.77 1.13 9.72
CA LYS A 13 5.87 0.22 9.32
C LYS A 13 5.39 -0.84 8.32
N ARG A 14 4.21 -1.43 8.53
CA ARG A 14 3.60 -2.38 7.58
C ARG A 14 3.30 -1.71 6.24
N CYS A 15 2.81 -0.47 6.24
CA CYS A 15 2.64 0.30 5.02
C CYS A 15 3.98 0.54 4.29
N GLN A 16 5.05 0.92 5.01
CA GLN A 16 6.37 1.10 4.40
C GLN A 16 6.90 -0.19 3.76
N GLN A 17 6.70 -1.34 4.41
CA GLN A 17 7.05 -2.65 3.84
C GLN A 17 6.26 -2.95 2.56
N ALA A 18 4.96 -2.66 2.55
CA ALA A 18 4.12 -2.84 1.37
C ALA A 18 4.52 -1.91 0.21
N VAL A 19 4.91 -0.65 0.49
CA VAL A 19 5.44 0.26 -0.53
C VAL A 19 6.69 -0.32 -1.18
N GLU A 20 7.63 -0.87 -0.41
CA GLU A 20 8.84 -1.49 -0.96
C GLU A 20 8.54 -2.73 -1.82
N LEU A 21 7.55 -3.53 -1.43
CA LEU A 21 7.09 -4.67 -2.24
C LEU A 21 6.49 -4.20 -3.58
N LEU A 22 5.66 -3.16 -3.56
CA LEU A 22 5.08 -2.57 -4.77
C LEU A 22 6.15 -1.97 -5.68
N LYS A 23 7.16 -1.29 -5.13
CA LYS A 23 8.32 -0.80 -5.91
C LYS A 23 9.04 -1.93 -6.62
N ILE A 24 9.28 -3.05 -5.95
CA ILE A 24 9.94 -4.20 -6.57
C ILE A 24 9.06 -4.76 -7.71
N GLN A 25 7.75 -4.90 -7.48
CA GLN A 25 6.81 -5.43 -8.48
C GLN A 25 6.70 -4.53 -9.72
N THR A 26 6.65 -3.21 -9.55
CA THR A 26 6.53 -2.27 -10.66
C THR A 26 7.87 -1.85 -11.25
N ASN A 27 8.99 -2.40 -10.78
CA ASN A 27 10.34 -1.94 -11.12
C ASN A 27 10.50 -0.41 -10.88
N ASN A 28 9.90 0.06 -9.78
CA ASN A 28 9.87 1.45 -9.36
C ASN A 28 9.27 2.42 -10.40
N ASP A 29 8.27 1.94 -11.16
CA ASP A 29 7.43 2.79 -12.01
C ASP A 29 6.68 3.80 -11.14
N THR A 30 7.07 5.06 -11.25
CA THR A 30 6.53 6.16 -10.45
C THR A 30 5.09 6.50 -10.81
N ASP A 31 4.66 6.26 -12.05
CA ASP A 31 3.31 6.59 -12.48
C ASP A 31 2.31 5.59 -11.89
N ALA A 32 2.68 4.31 -11.87
CA ALA A 32 1.92 3.26 -11.19
C ALA A 32 1.81 3.47 -9.68
N LEU A 33 2.80 4.12 -9.06
CA LEU A 33 2.93 4.33 -7.62
C LEU A 33 2.63 5.76 -7.15
N ALA A 34 2.15 6.64 -8.04
CA ALA A 34 2.02 8.07 -7.76
C ALA A 34 1.16 8.37 -6.52
N GLU A 35 0.00 7.72 -6.40
CA GLU A 35 -0.93 7.87 -5.27
C GLU A 35 -0.31 7.36 -3.96
N VAL A 36 0.42 6.24 -4.01
CA VAL A 36 1.12 5.65 -2.87
C VAL A 36 2.24 6.57 -2.37
N PHE A 37 3.02 7.13 -3.29
CA PHE A 37 4.11 8.05 -2.93
C PHE A 37 3.61 9.39 -2.39
N HIS A 38 2.49 9.89 -2.93
CA HIS A 38 1.82 11.06 -2.36
C HIS A 38 1.41 10.81 -0.91
N ALA A 39 0.66 9.72 -0.65
CA ALA A 39 0.20 9.39 0.70
C ALA A 39 1.36 9.09 1.67
N LEU A 40 2.45 8.49 1.18
CA LEU A 40 3.66 8.27 1.97
C LEU A 40 4.34 9.60 2.32
N SER A 41 4.40 10.53 1.37
CA SER A 41 4.96 11.86 1.59
C SER A 41 4.13 12.67 2.60
N ASP A 42 2.81 12.53 2.58
CA ASP A 42 1.92 13.15 3.57
C ASP A 42 2.23 12.63 4.98
N CYS A 43 2.38 11.31 5.16
CA CYS A 43 2.77 10.73 6.44
C CYS A 43 4.14 11.24 6.94
N GLN A 44 5.10 11.46 6.03
CA GLN A 44 6.43 11.97 6.36
C GLN A 44 6.45 13.46 6.70
N SER A 45 5.57 14.23 6.06
CA SER A 45 5.55 15.70 6.18
C SER A 45 4.71 16.19 7.35
N PHE A 46 3.60 15.52 7.62
CA PHE A 46 2.63 15.92 8.66
C PHE A 46 2.66 15.02 9.90
N GLY A 47 3.43 13.92 9.86
CA GLY A 47 3.47 12.90 10.90
C GLY A 47 2.49 11.77 10.62
N ALA A 48 2.88 10.56 11.05
CA ALA A 48 2.05 9.37 10.94
C ALA A 48 0.99 9.36 12.06
N ASP A 49 -0.26 9.62 11.69
CA ASP A 49 -1.45 9.47 12.53
C ASP A 49 -2.42 8.43 11.94
N GLU A 50 -3.49 8.09 12.67
CA GLU A 50 -4.48 7.12 12.19
C GLU A 50 -5.11 7.52 10.84
N TRP A 51 -5.25 8.82 10.57
CA TRP A 51 -5.87 9.29 9.33
C TRP A 51 -4.94 9.10 8.14
N ASN A 52 -3.74 9.69 8.18
CA ASN A 52 -2.77 9.63 7.09
C ASN A 52 -2.28 8.20 6.84
N VAL A 53 -2.09 7.41 7.91
CA VAL A 53 -1.71 5.99 7.76
C VAL A 53 -2.84 5.17 7.14
N SER A 54 -4.11 5.48 7.44
CA SER A 54 -5.24 4.83 6.78
C SER A 54 -5.34 5.21 5.30
N GLN A 55 -5.07 6.46 4.94
CA GLN A 55 -5.00 6.90 3.53
C GLN A 55 -3.87 6.19 2.78
N LEU A 56 -2.68 6.06 3.39
CA LEU A 56 -1.57 5.31 2.81
C LEU A 56 -1.91 3.84 2.60
N ARG A 57 -2.54 3.19 3.60
CA ARG A 57 -3.01 1.80 3.47
C ARG A 57 -4.00 1.65 2.31
N LEU A 58 -4.96 2.57 2.19
CA LEU A 58 -5.95 2.56 1.12
C LEU A 58 -5.27 2.67 -0.25
N ALA A 59 -4.38 3.64 -0.42
CA ALA A 59 -3.63 3.84 -1.66
C ALA A 59 -2.84 2.58 -2.05
N ILE A 60 -2.20 1.91 -1.09
CA ILE A 60 -1.46 0.66 -1.34
C ILE A 60 -2.39 -0.46 -1.83
N ILE A 61 -3.54 -0.67 -1.17
CA ILE A 61 -4.50 -1.72 -1.55
C ILE A 61 -5.09 -1.44 -2.94
N GLU A 62 -5.46 -0.20 -3.21
CA GLU A 62 -6.00 0.18 -4.52
C GLU A 62 -4.97 0.04 -5.63
N THR A 63 -3.72 0.45 -5.39
CA THR A 63 -2.63 0.28 -6.35
C THR A 63 -2.32 -1.20 -6.58
N ASP A 64 -2.24 -2.03 -5.53
CA ASP A 64 -2.04 -3.48 -5.69
C ASP A 64 -3.17 -4.10 -6.54
N ALA A 65 -4.43 -3.76 -6.26
CA ALA A 65 -5.57 -4.23 -7.06
C ALA A 65 -5.54 -3.74 -8.52
N LYS A 66 -5.14 -2.49 -8.77
CA LYS A 66 -4.97 -1.95 -10.13
C LYS A 66 -3.89 -2.71 -10.90
N LEU A 67 -2.79 -3.08 -10.24
CA LEU A 67 -1.66 -3.80 -10.82
C LEU A 67 -1.93 -5.30 -10.98
N ALA A 68 -2.75 -5.87 -10.10
CA ALA A 68 -3.15 -7.28 -10.10
C ALA A 68 -3.96 -7.66 -11.34
N TYR A 69 -4.65 -6.71 -11.97
CA TYR A 69 -5.53 -6.98 -13.10
C TYR A 69 -4.76 -7.08 -14.41
N ASN A 70 -4.61 -8.29 -14.93
CA ASN A 70 -4.05 -8.51 -16.26
C ASN A 70 -5.12 -8.24 -17.32
N LYS A 71 -4.95 -7.17 -18.10
CA LYS A 71 -5.90 -6.76 -19.16
C LYS A 71 -5.98 -7.74 -20.33
N GLU A 72 -4.97 -8.57 -20.54
CA GLU A 72 -4.89 -9.52 -21.66
C GLU A 72 -5.58 -10.85 -21.32
N THR A 73 -5.40 -11.33 -20.08
CA THR A 73 -5.98 -12.61 -19.62
C THR A 73 -7.29 -12.43 -18.84
N GLY A 74 -7.58 -11.22 -18.35
CA GLY A 74 -8.70 -10.96 -17.44
C GLY A 74 -8.51 -11.54 -16.04
N GLU A 75 -7.32 -12.07 -15.73
CA GLU A 75 -7.00 -12.66 -14.44
C GLU A 75 -6.60 -11.59 -13.43
N PHE A 76 -7.06 -11.77 -12.19
CA PHE A 76 -6.74 -10.93 -11.05
C PHE A 76 -5.75 -11.65 -10.14
N ASN A 77 -4.48 -11.21 -10.16
CA ASN A 77 -3.37 -11.82 -9.44
C ASN A 77 -2.72 -10.77 -8.51
N PRO A 78 -3.31 -10.50 -7.33
CA PRO A 78 -2.78 -9.51 -6.40
C PRO A 78 -1.52 -10.01 -5.71
N ASN A 79 -0.73 -9.08 -5.19
CA ASN A 79 0.48 -9.45 -4.48
C ASN A 79 0.12 -9.94 -3.07
N GLU A 80 0.06 -11.26 -2.90
CA GLU A 80 -0.30 -11.89 -1.62
C GLU A 80 0.58 -11.41 -0.45
N LYS A 81 1.83 -11.01 -0.72
CA LYS A 81 2.71 -10.46 0.33
C LYS A 81 2.28 -9.07 0.79
N VAL A 82 1.69 -8.27 -0.11
CA VAL A 82 1.12 -6.96 0.23
C VAL A 82 -0.17 -7.15 1.02
N ILE A 83 -1.04 -8.06 0.58
CA ILE A 83 -2.30 -8.37 1.28
C ILE A 83 -2.03 -8.88 2.71
N ALA A 84 -1.08 -9.80 2.87
CA ALA A 84 -0.74 -10.39 4.17
C ALA A 84 -0.21 -9.39 5.21
N LEU A 85 0.17 -8.17 4.81
CA LEU A 85 0.56 -7.11 5.74
C LEU A 85 -0.66 -6.41 6.38
N PHE A 86 -1.86 -6.60 5.84
CA PHE A 86 -3.07 -5.87 6.23
C PHE A 86 -4.23 -6.75 6.70
N ASP A 87 -4.07 -8.08 6.65
CA ASP A 87 -4.95 -9.09 7.25
C ASP A 87 -4.71 -9.23 8.76
#